data_AF-A0A7M7PZT4-F1
#
_entry.id   AF-A0A7M7PZT4-F1
#
_cell.length_a   1.000
_cell.length_b   1.000
_cell.length_c   1.000
_cell.angle_alpha   90.00
_cell.angle_beta   90.00
_cell.angle_gamma   90.00
#
_symmetry.space_group_name_H-M   'P 1'
#
loop_
_entity.id
_entity.type
_entity.pdbx_description
1 polymer ?
#
loop_
_entity_poly.entity_id
_entity_poly.type
_entity_poly.pdbx_seq_one_letter_code
_entity_poly.pdbx_strand_id
1 'polypeptide(L)'
;MSKISCLLFLLNVFSCYSQQGTILTKVADRFRRHHNRYLDSFSDPRCDCQIPTNQHESDAIQPLFKKQPIWQNISFNLQFIYPAANENNLTSPTIRASIVQLVCGNDGNNLAFNSLPLTFISSAIVRCALLDNGTCTNRLFTPSNHYLLDFKSFSEITCTDKQVPEVHIPILPLPYYSCKLINITCLEIGFTVPWHISPLGFLPVLKSIAFDGAKLQPIVAHIFMPSSILHGQRDDGNHTFRRGSVFSSTRIDLKEVYQRDYQRKRLFDILGNQKLVDEYVPETGDSYLTEGQLISEQDLFYKVQKPSAFFYENTVPIWRSIATGNWELSGKFLRNLALDTGIGFLYYSGVIDTLELLDQEGNKKPIFLAQKQDGTYTNCR
;
A
#
# COMPACT_ATOMS: atom_id res chain seq x y z
N MET A 1 22.88 -34.62 7.60
CA MET A 1 21.86 -34.27 6.58
C MET A 1 20.48 -34.58 7.17
N SER A 2 19.92 -33.67 7.96
CA SER A 2 18.57 -33.79 8.49
C SER A 2 17.66 -32.82 7.74
N LYS A 3 16.53 -33.34 7.25
CA LYS A 3 15.56 -32.63 6.41
C LYS A 3 14.76 -31.66 7.27
N ILE A 4 15.00 -30.36 7.13
CA ILE A 4 14.06 -29.33 7.56
C ILE A 4 12.86 -29.41 6.61
N SER A 5 11.78 -30.06 7.07
CA SER A 5 10.51 -30.10 6.35
C SER A 5 9.80 -28.76 6.54
N CYS A 6 9.95 -27.85 5.56
CA CYS A 6 9.04 -26.71 5.41
C CYS A 6 7.73 -27.23 4.82
N LEU A 7 6.70 -27.35 5.66
CA LEU A 7 5.32 -27.52 5.20
C LEU A 7 4.82 -26.17 4.68
N LEU A 8 4.93 -25.96 3.37
CA LEU A 8 4.37 -24.79 2.67
C LEU A 8 2.89 -25.11 2.36
N PHE A 9 1.96 -24.54 3.12
CA PHE A 9 0.53 -24.59 2.78
C PHE A 9 0.06 -23.21 2.31
N LEU A 10 -0.01 -23.02 0.99
CA LEU A 10 -0.68 -21.90 0.35
C LEU A 10 -2.20 -22.17 0.35
N LEU A 11 -2.92 -21.58 1.31
CA LEU A 11 -4.37 -21.45 1.23
C LEU A 11 -4.71 -20.18 0.45
N ASN A 12 -4.69 -20.27 -0.88
CA ASN A 12 -5.18 -19.21 -1.75
C ASN A 12 -6.70 -19.31 -1.88
N VAL A 13 -7.42 -18.42 -1.21
CA VAL A 13 -8.83 -18.15 -1.52
C VAL A 13 -8.87 -17.04 -2.57
N PHE A 14 -8.91 -17.43 -3.84
CA PHE A 14 -9.07 -16.49 -4.96
C PHE A 14 -10.56 -16.14 -5.11
N SER A 15 -10.93 -14.88 -4.87
CA SER A 15 -12.22 -14.35 -5.30
C SER A 15 -12.01 -13.61 -6.63
N CYS A 16 -12.40 -14.24 -7.74
CA CYS A 16 -12.41 -13.62 -9.06
C CYS A 16 -13.63 -12.70 -9.17
N TYR A 17 -13.42 -11.39 -9.29
CA TYR A 17 -14.47 -10.44 -9.65
C TYR A 17 -14.45 -10.22 -11.16
N SER A 18 -15.39 -10.87 -11.87
CA SER A 18 -15.63 -10.66 -13.30
C SER A 18 -16.61 -9.49 -13.48
N GLN A 19 -16.19 -8.42 -14.14
CA GLN A 19 -17.12 -7.46 -14.77
C GLN A 19 -17.21 -7.79 -16.26
N GLN A 20 -18.26 -8.51 -16.65
CA GLN A 20 -18.68 -8.61 -18.05
C GLN A 20 -20.13 -8.18 -18.23
N GLY A 21 -20.33 -7.36 -19.26
CA GLY A 21 -21.59 -7.17 -20.00
C GLY A 21 -22.19 -5.77 -19.91
N THR A 22 -22.77 -5.16 -20.95
CA THR A 22 -22.86 -5.42 -22.38
C THR A 22 -23.35 -4.12 -23.04
N ILE A 23 -23.00 -3.94 -24.31
CA ILE A 23 -23.43 -2.95 -25.30
C ILE A 23 -24.88 -2.46 -25.16
N LEU A 24 -25.09 -1.13 -25.25
CA LEU A 24 -26.31 -0.52 -25.80
C LEU A 24 -25.96 0.81 -26.49
N THR A 25 -25.63 0.71 -27.78
CA THR A 25 -25.71 1.79 -28.76
C THR A 25 -27.18 2.03 -29.14
N LYS A 26 -27.60 3.31 -29.17
CA LYS A 26 -28.80 3.93 -29.81
C LYS A 26 -29.66 4.79 -28.87
N VAL A 27 -29.13 5.93 -28.41
CA VAL A 27 -29.95 7.15 -28.10
C VAL A 27 -29.13 8.43 -28.33
N ALA A 28 -28.31 8.49 -29.39
CA ALA A 28 -27.37 9.61 -29.60
C ALA A 28 -27.91 10.80 -30.42
N ASP A 29 -29.11 10.72 -31.01
CA ASP A 29 -29.51 11.68 -32.07
C ASP A 29 -30.70 12.61 -31.75
N ARG A 30 -31.09 12.79 -30.49
CA ARG A 30 -32.28 13.62 -30.17
C ARG A 30 -32.18 14.65 -29.05
N PHE A 31 -30.97 15.10 -28.69
CA PHE A 31 -30.78 16.17 -27.70
C PHE A 31 -29.84 17.29 -28.20
N ARG A 32 -30.10 17.81 -29.41
CA ARG A 32 -29.25 18.86 -30.03
C ARG A 32 -29.80 20.29 -29.99
N ARG A 33 -30.85 20.60 -29.23
CA ARG A 33 -31.33 21.99 -29.11
C ARG A 33 -31.83 22.30 -27.70
N HIS A 34 -31.26 23.37 -27.14
CA HIS A 34 -31.55 24.00 -25.84
C HIS A 34 -30.98 23.32 -24.59
N HIS A 35 -29.75 23.70 -24.21
CA HIS A 35 -29.43 24.10 -22.84
C HIS A 35 -28.11 24.87 -22.81
N ASN A 36 -28.21 26.20 -22.92
CA ASN A 36 -27.19 27.11 -22.42
C ASN A 36 -27.31 27.17 -20.88
N ARG A 37 -26.16 27.25 -20.21
CA ARG A 37 -25.95 27.68 -18.81
C ARG A 37 -25.81 26.64 -17.66
N TYR A 38 -25.44 25.37 -17.91
CA TYR A 38 -25.11 24.42 -16.81
C TYR A 38 -24.04 23.34 -17.13
N LEU A 39 -23.12 23.58 -18.08
CA LEU A 39 -22.24 22.54 -18.64
C LEU A 39 -20.74 22.61 -18.28
N ASP A 40 -20.36 23.18 -17.14
CA ASP A 40 -18.93 23.18 -16.69
C ASP A 40 -18.56 21.98 -15.79
N SER A 41 -19.34 20.89 -15.80
CA SER A 41 -19.14 19.76 -14.88
C SER A 41 -18.37 18.57 -15.48
N PHE A 42 -18.05 18.56 -16.78
CA PHE A 42 -17.47 17.39 -17.44
C PHE A 42 -16.28 17.77 -18.32
N SER A 43 -15.27 16.89 -18.39
CA SER A 43 -14.19 16.99 -19.37
C SER A 43 -14.77 17.12 -20.78
N ASP A 44 -14.07 17.82 -21.66
CA ASP A 44 -14.46 17.88 -23.07
C ASP A 44 -14.53 16.45 -23.63
N PRO A 45 -15.68 15.98 -24.16
CA PRO A 45 -15.84 14.61 -24.62
C PRO A 45 -14.95 14.26 -25.83
N ARG A 46 -14.28 15.26 -26.42
CA ARG A 46 -13.30 15.07 -27.51
C ARG A 46 -11.87 14.88 -27.00
N CYS A 47 -11.63 15.08 -25.70
CA CYS A 47 -10.31 14.96 -25.08
C CYS A 47 -10.36 14.01 -23.88
N ASP A 48 -9.53 12.97 -23.93
CA ASP A 48 -9.29 12.11 -22.76
C ASP A 48 -8.14 12.64 -21.92
N CYS A 49 -8.30 12.57 -20.60
CA CYS A 49 -7.18 12.84 -19.69
C CYS A 49 -6.26 11.64 -19.67
N GLN A 50 -5.18 11.77 -20.42
CA GLN A 50 -4.02 10.93 -20.26
C GLN A 50 -3.30 11.42 -19.01
N ILE A 51 -3.38 10.62 -17.95
CA ILE A 51 -2.61 10.84 -16.72
C ILE A 51 -1.34 10.00 -16.86
N PRO A 52 -0.26 10.53 -17.44
CA PRO A 52 1.00 9.83 -17.43
C PRO A 52 1.43 9.68 -15.98
N THR A 53 1.42 8.45 -15.48
CA THR A 53 2.21 8.10 -14.30
C THR A 53 3.65 8.17 -14.78
N ASN A 54 4.34 9.29 -14.57
CA ASN A 54 5.69 9.46 -15.06
C ASN A 54 6.54 8.31 -14.49
N GLN A 55 6.97 7.39 -15.36
CA GLN A 55 7.70 6.18 -14.98
C GLN A 55 9.13 6.51 -14.57
N HIS A 56 9.62 7.70 -14.93
CA HIS A 56 11.03 8.08 -14.83
C HIS A 56 11.33 9.23 -13.87
N GLU A 57 10.34 9.96 -13.35
CA GLU A 57 10.63 11.05 -12.41
C GLU A 57 10.57 10.59 -10.96
N SER A 58 11.72 10.79 -10.33
CA SER A 58 12.17 10.35 -9.02
C SER A 58 11.56 11.10 -7.84
N ASP A 59 10.62 12.02 -8.05
CA ASP A 59 10.32 13.00 -7.03
C ASP A 59 9.26 12.48 -6.05
N ALA A 60 9.70 12.17 -4.84
CA ALA A 60 8.87 11.72 -3.70
C ALA A 60 7.82 12.75 -3.24
N ILE A 61 7.71 13.87 -3.96
CA ILE A 61 6.84 15.00 -3.68
C ILE A 61 5.63 15.00 -4.65
N GLN A 62 5.48 14.00 -5.53
CA GLN A 62 4.31 13.86 -6.39
C GLN A 62 2.99 13.81 -5.58
N PRO A 63 1.90 14.40 -6.09
CA PRO A 63 0.60 14.32 -5.43
C PRO A 63 0.07 12.89 -5.39
N LEU A 64 -0.69 12.58 -4.34
CA LEU A 64 -1.46 11.35 -4.23
C LEU A 64 -2.66 11.43 -5.19
N PHE A 65 -2.86 10.37 -5.95
CA PHE A 65 -4.03 10.22 -6.80
C PHE A 65 -5.16 9.59 -6.01
N LYS A 66 -6.33 10.22 -6.05
CA LYS A 66 -7.52 9.71 -5.39
C LYS A 66 -8.70 9.68 -6.36
N LYS A 67 -9.39 8.55 -6.40
CA LYS A 67 -10.71 8.45 -7.03
C LYS A 67 -11.77 9.04 -6.09
N GLN A 68 -12.50 10.06 -6.54
CA GLN A 68 -13.57 10.66 -5.77
C GLN A 68 -14.90 9.89 -6.00
N PRO A 69 -15.55 9.34 -4.96
CA PRO A 69 -16.90 8.79 -5.08
C PRO A 69 -17.93 9.91 -5.26
N ILE A 70 -18.84 9.75 -6.24
CA ILE A 70 -19.98 10.65 -6.45
C ILE A 70 -21.13 10.15 -5.56
N TRP A 71 -21.76 11.07 -4.82
CA TRP A 71 -22.81 10.79 -3.84
C TRP A 71 -24.00 10.02 -4.42
N GLN A 72 -24.41 8.93 -3.77
CA GLN A 72 -25.57 8.83 -2.85
C GLN A 72 -25.31 7.66 -1.87
N ASN A 73 -25.37 7.93 -0.56
CA ASN A 73 -25.22 7.03 0.61
C ASN A 73 -23.79 6.60 1.08
N ILE A 74 -23.26 7.40 2.03
CA ILE A 74 -22.47 7.12 3.26
C ILE A 74 -21.59 5.84 3.36
N SER A 75 -20.93 5.41 2.29
CA SER A 75 -19.74 4.56 2.41
C SER A 75 -18.72 4.92 1.33
N PHE A 76 -17.83 5.86 1.64
CA PHE A 76 -16.78 6.31 0.73
C PHE A 76 -15.55 5.40 0.87
N ASN A 77 -15.10 4.75 -0.22
CA ASN A 77 -13.81 4.08 -0.26
C ASN A 77 -12.87 4.90 -1.13
N LEU A 78 -11.87 5.53 -0.52
CA LEU A 78 -10.84 6.25 -1.25
C LEU A 78 -9.80 5.24 -1.72
N GLN A 79 -9.37 5.40 -2.96
CA GLN A 79 -8.36 4.53 -3.51
C GLN A 79 -7.51 5.29 -4.52
N PHE A 80 -6.27 4.82 -4.61
CA PHE A 80 -5.39 5.13 -5.71
C PHE A 80 -6.00 4.65 -7.02
N ILE A 81 -5.66 5.37 -8.08
CA ILE A 81 -6.02 4.98 -9.44
C ILE A 81 -4.76 4.39 -10.05
N TYR A 82 -4.90 3.30 -10.81
CA TYR A 82 -3.76 2.64 -11.44
C TYR A 82 -3.98 2.59 -12.96
N PRO A 83 -2.90 2.68 -13.76
CA PRO A 83 -2.98 2.45 -15.20
C PRO A 83 -3.47 1.03 -15.50
N ALA A 84 -4.04 0.82 -16.68
CA ALA A 84 -4.28 -0.52 -17.20
C ALA A 84 -3.05 -0.97 -18.01
N ALA A 85 -2.75 -2.26 -18.01
CA ALA A 85 -1.68 -2.83 -18.81
C ALA A 85 -2.18 -4.09 -19.54
N ASN A 86 -1.84 -4.21 -20.83
CA ASN A 86 -2.08 -5.41 -21.63
C ASN A 86 -0.76 -5.84 -22.26
N GLU A 87 -0.34 -7.09 -21.99
CA GLU A 87 0.67 -7.92 -22.67
C GLU A 87 2.05 -7.34 -23.03
N ASN A 88 2.31 -6.04 -22.83
CA ASN A 88 3.61 -5.31 -22.84
C ASN A 88 3.43 -3.78 -23.03
N ASN A 89 2.21 -3.28 -23.27
CA ASN A 89 1.95 -1.84 -23.41
C ASN A 89 1.16 -1.30 -22.21
N LEU A 90 1.68 -0.22 -21.62
CA LEU A 90 0.90 0.60 -20.70
C LEU A 90 -0.18 1.31 -21.51
N THR A 91 -1.45 0.99 -21.25
CA THR A 91 -2.53 1.86 -21.69
C THR A 91 -2.72 2.91 -20.61
N SER A 92 -2.42 4.19 -20.91
CA SER A 92 -2.77 5.28 -20.00
C SER A 92 -4.23 5.11 -19.60
N PRO A 93 -4.56 5.11 -18.30
CA PRO A 93 -5.91 4.80 -17.88
C PRO A 93 -6.80 5.90 -18.45
N THR A 94 -7.76 5.53 -19.30
CA THR A 94 -8.78 6.47 -19.78
C THR A 94 -9.71 6.76 -18.62
N ILE A 95 -9.31 7.73 -17.80
CA ILE A 95 -10.08 8.13 -16.63
C ILE A 95 -10.91 9.34 -17.03
N ARG A 96 -12.20 9.31 -16.71
CA ARG A 96 -13.00 10.53 -16.74
C ARG A 96 -12.39 11.49 -15.72
N ALA A 97 -11.70 12.51 -16.18
CA ALA A 97 -10.92 13.39 -15.30
C ALA A 97 -11.73 13.96 -14.13
N SER A 98 -13.03 14.16 -14.32
CA SER A 98 -13.98 14.57 -13.27
C SER A 98 -14.02 13.68 -12.02
N ILE A 99 -13.39 12.49 -12.02
CA ILE A 99 -13.28 11.59 -10.87
C ILE A 99 -11.87 11.50 -10.28
N VAL A 100 -10.90 12.27 -10.80
CA VAL A 100 -9.52 12.32 -10.29
C VAL A 100 -9.32 13.59 -9.49
N GLN A 101 -8.99 13.39 -8.22
CA GLN A 101 -8.57 14.44 -7.32
C GLN A 101 -7.09 14.21 -6.96
N LEU A 102 -6.28 15.24 -7.16
CA LEU A 102 -4.91 15.31 -6.65
C LEU A 102 -4.96 15.82 -5.22
N VAL A 103 -4.23 15.15 -4.33
CA VAL A 103 -4.19 15.48 -2.91
C VAL A 103 -2.76 15.36 -2.43
N CYS A 104 -2.29 16.30 -1.62
CA CYS A 104 -1.05 16.15 -0.88
C CYS A 104 -1.33 15.46 0.46
N GLY A 105 -0.57 14.43 0.77
CA GLY A 105 -0.58 13.81 2.10
C GLY A 105 0.12 14.69 3.15
N ASN A 106 -0.16 14.39 4.42
CA ASN A 106 0.27 15.13 5.60
C ASN A 106 -0.41 16.51 5.68
N ASP A 107 -1.33 16.66 6.64
CA ASP A 107 -2.14 17.87 6.80
C ASP A 107 -1.30 19.15 6.74
N GLY A 108 -1.76 20.12 5.95
CA GLY A 108 -1.06 21.40 5.74
C GLY A 108 -0.17 21.46 4.49
N ASN A 109 0.12 20.32 3.85
CA ASN A 109 0.86 20.27 2.59
C ASN A 109 0.01 20.81 1.43
N ASN A 110 0.61 21.65 0.57
CA ASN A 110 -0.07 22.26 -0.57
C ASN A 110 0.43 21.66 -1.88
N LEU A 111 -0.38 21.76 -2.94
CA LEU A 111 0.09 21.51 -4.29
C LEU A 111 1.10 22.58 -4.69
N ALA A 112 2.04 22.22 -5.54
CA ALA A 112 3.02 23.09 -6.15
C ALA A 112 3.02 22.88 -7.67
N PHE A 113 3.26 23.95 -8.42
CA PHE A 113 3.38 23.92 -9.87
C PHE A 113 4.79 24.39 -10.28
N ASN A 114 5.55 23.56 -10.99
CA ASN A 114 6.96 23.82 -11.31
C ASN A 114 7.76 24.28 -10.07
N SER A 115 7.58 23.57 -8.96
CA SER A 115 8.19 23.86 -7.65
C SER A 115 7.75 25.16 -6.97
N LEU A 116 6.74 25.86 -7.50
CA LEU A 116 6.14 27.04 -6.86
C LEU A 116 4.85 26.64 -6.12
N PRO A 117 4.72 26.96 -4.82
CA PRO A 117 3.56 26.57 -4.03
C PRO A 117 2.28 27.26 -4.52
N LEU A 118 1.22 26.47 -4.72
CA LEU A 118 -0.15 26.95 -4.85
C LEU A 118 -0.72 27.14 -3.45
N THR A 119 -0.48 28.33 -2.87
CA THR A 119 -0.82 28.63 -1.49
C THR A 119 -2.30 28.34 -1.18
N PHE A 120 -2.54 27.65 -0.07
CA PHE A 120 -3.87 27.23 0.40
C PHE A 120 -4.59 26.19 -0.48
N ILE A 121 -3.92 25.63 -1.50
CA ILE A 121 -4.51 24.59 -2.37
C ILE A 121 -3.94 23.22 -1.96
N SER A 122 -4.64 22.52 -1.06
CA SER A 122 -4.29 21.15 -0.62
C SER A 122 -4.82 20.05 -1.55
N SER A 123 -5.76 20.39 -2.44
CA SER A 123 -6.27 19.46 -3.46
C SER A 123 -6.79 20.17 -4.69
N ALA A 124 -6.79 19.46 -5.81
CA ALA A 124 -7.30 19.95 -7.09
C ALA A 124 -7.95 18.82 -7.90
N ILE A 125 -8.96 19.19 -8.70
CA ILE A 125 -9.65 18.30 -9.64
C ILE A 125 -9.00 18.47 -11.02
N VAL A 126 -8.69 17.35 -11.65
CA VAL A 126 -8.14 17.33 -13.01
C VAL A 126 -9.28 17.34 -14.02
N ARG A 127 -9.18 18.15 -15.08
CA ARG A 127 -10.12 18.16 -16.20
C ARG A 127 -9.42 18.26 -17.53
N CYS A 128 -10.03 17.71 -18.57
CA CYS A 128 -9.51 17.83 -19.93
C CYS A 128 -10.29 18.84 -20.72
N ALA A 129 -9.56 19.66 -21.49
CA ALA A 129 -10.12 20.69 -22.33
C ALA A 129 -9.45 20.68 -23.71
N LEU A 130 -10.23 20.96 -24.74
CA LEU A 130 -9.73 21.22 -26.08
C LEU A 130 -9.42 22.73 -26.20
N LEU A 131 -8.19 23.06 -26.59
CA LEU A 131 -7.80 24.43 -26.92
C LEU A 131 -8.28 24.80 -28.33
N ASP A 132 -8.36 26.10 -28.62
CA ASP A 132 -8.86 26.60 -29.91
C ASP A 132 -8.01 26.13 -31.11
N ASN A 133 -6.73 25.82 -30.86
CA ASN A 133 -5.81 25.25 -31.84
C ASN A 133 -6.02 23.73 -32.09
N GLY A 134 -7.03 23.11 -31.46
CA GLY A 134 -7.33 21.69 -31.58
C GLY A 134 -6.47 20.76 -30.71
N THR A 135 -5.61 21.30 -29.84
CA THR A 135 -4.81 20.48 -28.91
C THR A 135 -5.53 20.23 -27.59
N CYS A 136 -5.47 18.98 -27.09
CA CYS A 136 -6.00 18.65 -25.75
C CYS A 136 -4.99 19.04 -24.67
N THR A 137 -5.48 19.64 -23.58
CA THR A 137 -4.69 19.99 -22.41
C THR A 137 -5.36 19.51 -21.12
N ASN A 138 -4.56 19.32 -20.08
CA ASN A 138 -5.06 19.07 -18.74
C ASN A 138 -5.16 20.39 -17.98
N ARG A 139 -6.27 20.57 -17.26
CA ARG A 139 -6.59 21.75 -16.47
C ARG A 139 -6.79 21.37 -15.02
N LEU A 140 -6.28 22.18 -14.10
CA LEU A 140 -6.55 22.06 -12.68
C LEU A 140 -7.67 23.01 -12.27
N PHE A 141 -8.56 22.47 -11.43
CA PHE A 141 -9.63 23.23 -10.79
C PHE A 141 -9.59 23.02 -9.28
N THR A 142 -10.01 24.02 -8.51
CA THR A 142 -10.31 23.82 -7.09
C THR A 142 -11.52 22.89 -6.92
N PRO A 143 -11.71 22.28 -5.73
CA PRO A 143 -12.94 21.55 -5.43
C PRO A 143 -14.22 22.39 -5.57
N SER A 144 -14.10 23.73 -5.42
CA SER A 144 -15.17 24.70 -5.63
C SER A 144 -15.31 25.16 -7.09
N ASN A 145 -14.73 24.42 -8.05
CA ASN A 145 -14.86 24.66 -9.49
C ASN A 145 -14.15 25.93 -10.02
N HIS A 146 -13.16 26.46 -9.30
CA HIS A 146 -12.37 27.60 -9.80
C HIS A 146 -11.19 27.11 -10.61
N TYR A 147 -10.99 27.65 -11.81
CA TYR A 147 -9.83 27.35 -12.64
C TYR A 147 -8.54 27.79 -11.94
N LEU A 148 -7.52 26.93 -11.96
CA LEU A 148 -6.19 27.20 -11.42
C LEU A 148 -5.19 27.45 -12.54
N LEU A 149 -4.88 26.42 -13.33
CA LEU A 149 -3.87 26.46 -14.38
C LEU A 149 -4.04 25.31 -15.39
N ASP A 150 -3.42 25.47 -16.56
CA ASP A 150 -3.23 24.42 -17.55
C ASP A 150 -1.84 23.78 -17.34
N PHE A 151 -1.73 22.47 -17.47
CA PHE A 151 -0.47 21.74 -17.33
C PHE A 151 -0.34 20.65 -18.41
N LYS A 152 0.90 20.36 -18.83
CA LYS A 152 1.15 19.37 -19.88
C LYS A 152 1.47 17.99 -19.31
N SER A 153 2.14 17.95 -18.16
CA SER A 153 2.55 16.72 -17.50
C SER A 153 2.39 16.82 -15.99
N PHE A 154 2.08 15.70 -15.33
CA PHE A 154 2.03 15.64 -13.85
C PHE A 154 3.41 15.81 -13.22
N SER A 155 4.48 15.74 -13.99
CA SER A 155 5.82 16.21 -13.57
C SER A 155 5.82 17.65 -13.08
N GLU A 156 4.94 18.48 -13.67
CA GLU A 156 4.80 19.89 -13.32
C GLU A 156 4.04 20.09 -12.01
N ILE A 157 3.33 19.07 -11.51
CA ILE A 157 2.52 19.15 -10.30
C ILE A 157 3.16 18.30 -9.20
N THR A 158 3.55 18.97 -8.13
CA THR A 158 4.11 18.33 -6.94
C THR A 158 3.34 18.80 -5.70
N CYS A 159 3.80 18.40 -4.54
CA CYS A 159 3.45 18.94 -3.24
C CYS A 159 4.55 19.89 -2.74
N THR A 160 4.32 20.61 -1.65
CA THR A 160 5.35 21.46 -1.04
C THR A 160 6.33 20.64 -0.23
N ASP A 161 5.84 19.57 0.40
CA ASP A 161 6.60 18.76 1.33
C ASP A 161 6.55 17.27 0.97
N LYS A 162 7.59 16.55 1.39
CA LYS A 162 7.67 15.10 1.24
C LYS A 162 6.53 14.45 2.01
N GLN A 163 5.83 13.55 1.34
CA GLN A 163 4.74 12.80 1.95
C GLN A 163 5.29 11.63 2.78
N VAL A 164 4.81 11.50 4.01
CA VAL A 164 5.24 10.49 4.98
C VAL A 164 4.03 9.66 5.39
N PRO A 165 4.01 8.34 5.13
CA PRO A 165 2.91 7.50 5.58
C PRO A 165 2.97 7.29 7.10
N GLU A 166 1.80 7.04 7.68
CA GLU A 166 1.54 6.82 9.11
C GLU A 166 0.65 5.60 9.31
N VAL A 167 0.66 5.04 10.54
CA VAL A 167 -0.26 3.97 10.95
C VAL A 167 -1.51 4.59 11.54
N HIS A 168 -2.66 4.26 10.97
CA HIS A 168 -3.98 4.72 11.39
C HIS A 168 -4.79 3.56 11.96
N ILE A 169 -5.45 3.81 13.09
CA ILE A 169 -6.41 2.88 13.70
C ILE A 169 -7.81 3.44 13.43
N PRO A 170 -8.59 2.84 12.51
CA PRO A 170 -9.91 3.35 12.17
C PRO A 170 -10.85 3.30 13.38
N ILE A 171 -11.45 4.45 13.71
CA ILE A 171 -12.34 4.62 14.88
C ILE A 171 -13.75 4.06 14.60
N LEU A 172 -14.17 4.03 13.33
CA LEU A 172 -15.48 3.52 12.92
C LEU A 172 -15.35 2.10 12.37
N PRO A 173 -16.22 1.15 12.75
CA PRO A 173 -16.29 -0.14 12.09
C PRO A 173 -16.75 0.09 10.65
N LEU A 174 -15.81 0.06 9.70
CA LEU A 174 -16.16 0.12 8.29
C LEU A 174 -17.07 -1.08 7.98
N PRO A 175 -18.24 -0.88 7.33
CA PRO A 175 -19.27 -1.91 7.18
C PRO A 175 -18.82 -3.14 6.36
N TYR A 176 -17.64 -3.10 5.75
CA TYR A 176 -17.11 -4.12 4.85
C TYR A 176 -15.82 -4.82 5.32
N TYR A 177 -15.27 -4.45 6.50
CA TYR A 177 -14.05 -5.06 7.02
C TYR A 177 -14.30 -5.60 8.42
N SER A 178 -14.77 -6.84 8.48
CA SER A 178 -15.01 -7.56 9.73
C SER A 178 -13.69 -8.05 10.33
N CYS A 179 -12.89 -7.14 10.88
CA CYS A 179 -11.99 -7.48 11.98
C CYS A 179 -12.82 -7.62 13.27
N LYS A 180 -13.71 -8.61 13.28
CA LYS A 180 -14.59 -8.92 14.41
C LYS A 180 -14.02 -10.07 15.26
N LEU A 181 -12.71 -10.08 15.44
CA LEU A 181 -12.04 -11.06 16.31
C LEU A 181 -11.65 -10.39 17.62
N ILE A 182 -12.00 -11.04 18.73
CA ILE A 182 -11.65 -10.59 20.08
C ILE A 182 -10.11 -10.52 20.18
N ASN A 183 -9.57 -9.40 20.69
CA ASN A 183 -8.14 -9.10 20.84
C ASN A 183 -7.33 -8.84 19.56
N ILE A 184 -7.98 -8.66 18.41
CA ILE A 184 -7.31 -8.24 17.17
C ILE A 184 -7.64 -6.78 16.86
N THR A 185 -6.59 -5.98 16.68
CA THR A 185 -6.71 -4.58 16.23
C THR A 185 -6.50 -4.53 14.73
N CYS A 186 -7.34 -3.80 14.00
CA CYS A 186 -7.10 -3.57 12.58
C CYS A 186 -6.50 -2.20 12.33
N LEU A 187 -5.49 -2.21 11.47
CA LEU A 187 -4.63 -1.07 11.19
C LEU A 187 -4.67 -0.78 9.70
N GLU A 188 -4.53 0.49 9.36
CA GLU A 188 -4.28 0.97 8.01
C GLU A 188 -2.92 1.67 7.97
N ILE A 189 -2.22 1.58 6.85
CA ILE A 189 -0.98 2.34 6.62
C ILE A 189 -1.16 3.17 5.37
N GLY A 190 -0.89 4.47 5.47
CA GLY A 190 -1.18 5.42 4.40
C GLY A 190 -0.98 6.86 4.84
N PHE A 191 -1.72 7.79 4.24
CA PHE A 191 -1.47 9.22 4.41
C PHE A 191 -2.64 9.91 5.10
N THR A 192 -2.33 10.75 6.08
CA THR A 192 -3.29 11.74 6.59
C THR A 192 -3.64 12.72 5.48
N VAL A 193 -4.92 13.02 5.33
CA VAL A 193 -5.44 13.97 4.36
C VAL A 193 -6.46 14.87 5.03
N PRO A 194 -6.58 16.14 4.61
CA PRO A 194 -7.51 17.06 5.23
C PRO A 194 -8.96 16.56 5.23
N TRP A 195 -9.70 16.84 6.33
CA TRP A 195 -11.09 16.41 6.53
C TRP A 195 -12.06 16.86 5.45
N HIS A 196 -11.82 18.02 4.82
CA HIS A 196 -12.65 18.50 3.70
C HIS A 196 -12.47 17.67 2.41
N ILE A 197 -11.43 16.85 2.34
CA ILE A 197 -11.16 15.93 1.23
C ILE A 197 -11.69 14.53 1.55
N SER A 198 -11.43 14.03 2.76
CA SER A 198 -11.90 12.72 3.22
C SER A 198 -12.61 12.86 4.56
N PRO A 199 -13.88 12.44 4.69
CA PRO A 199 -14.53 12.34 6.00
C PRO A 199 -13.86 11.35 6.96
N LEU A 200 -12.89 10.55 6.49
CA LEU A 200 -12.08 9.67 7.34
C LEU A 200 -10.71 10.29 7.70
N GLY A 201 -10.35 11.44 7.11
CA GLY A 201 -9.05 12.09 7.32
C GLY A 201 -7.83 11.27 6.85
N PHE A 202 -8.05 10.17 6.12
CA PHE A 202 -7.00 9.21 5.78
C PHE A 202 -7.18 8.64 4.37
N LEU A 203 -6.05 8.40 3.69
CA LEU A 203 -5.95 7.68 2.41
C LEU A 203 -5.07 6.43 2.60
N PRO A 204 -5.65 5.24 2.75
CA PRO A 204 -4.90 4.02 3.01
C PRO A 204 -4.17 3.52 1.75
N VAL A 205 -2.91 3.11 1.93
CA VAL A 205 -2.14 2.30 0.98
C VAL A 205 -2.36 0.82 1.30
N LEU A 206 -2.13 0.44 2.56
CA LEU A 206 -2.45 -0.88 3.10
C LEU A 206 -3.77 -0.72 3.87
N LYS A 207 -4.86 -1.30 3.33
CA LYS A 207 -6.23 -1.04 3.80
C LYS A 207 -6.64 -1.85 5.03
N SER A 208 -5.99 -2.98 5.28
CA SER A 208 -6.26 -3.72 6.50
C SER A 208 -5.09 -4.63 6.81
N ILE A 209 -4.56 -4.41 8.01
CA ILE A 209 -3.63 -5.30 8.67
C ILE A 209 -4.30 -5.73 9.96
N ALA A 210 -4.59 -7.02 10.09
CA ALA A 210 -5.05 -7.60 11.34
C ALA A 210 -3.83 -7.80 12.24
N PHE A 211 -3.83 -7.19 13.43
CA PHE A 211 -2.70 -7.18 14.34
C PHE A 211 -3.09 -7.76 15.70
N ASP A 212 -2.33 -8.76 16.15
CA ASP A 212 -2.44 -9.32 17.49
C ASP A 212 -1.63 -8.46 18.45
N GLY A 213 -2.31 -7.57 19.17
CA GLY A 213 -1.67 -6.66 20.12
C GLY A 213 -1.05 -7.37 21.32
N ALA A 214 -1.47 -8.59 21.62
CA ALA A 214 -0.86 -9.40 22.67
C ALA A 214 0.50 -9.91 22.16
N LYS A 215 0.53 -10.55 20.99
CA LYS A 215 1.77 -11.09 20.38
C LYS A 215 2.65 -10.03 19.72
N LEU A 216 2.19 -8.79 19.64
CA LEU A 216 2.88 -7.70 18.94
C LEU A 216 3.24 -8.10 17.49
N GLN A 217 2.31 -8.77 16.81
CA GLN A 217 2.55 -9.41 15.51
C GLN A 217 1.36 -9.19 14.56
N PRO A 218 1.60 -8.87 13.28
CA PRO A 218 0.54 -8.90 12.28
C PRO A 218 0.18 -10.33 11.90
N ILE A 219 -1.11 -10.61 11.75
CA ILE A 219 -1.65 -11.91 11.36
C ILE A 219 -1.78 -11.99 9.86
N VAL A 220 -2.42 -10.98 9.26
CA VAL A 220 -2.70 -10.91 7.84
C VAL A 220 -2.74 -9.45 7.40
N ALA A 221 -2.13 -9.16 6.27
CA ALA A 221 -2.22 -7.92 5.54
C ALA A 221 -2.79 -8.19 4.15
N HIS A 222 -3.52 -7.22 3.59
CA HIS A 222 -4.00 -7.34 2.22
C HIS A 222 -3.87 -6.04 1.44
N ILE A 223 -3.79 -6.20 0.12
CA ILE A 223 -3.70 -5.10 -0.84
C ILE A 223 -4.37 -5.49 -2.16
N PHE A 224 -4.86 -4.49 -2.89
CA PHE A 224 -5.18 -4.61 -4.30
C PHE A 224 -3.94 -4.37 -5.16
N MET A 225 -3.46 -5.41 -5.84
CA MET A 225 -2.39 -5.34 -6.82
C MET A 225 -2.98 -5.03 -8.21
N PRO A 226 -2.62 -3.91 -8.87
CA PRO A 226 -3.07 -3.62 -10.23
C PRO A 226 -2.37 -4.50 -11.26
N SER A 227 -3.00 -4.76 -12.41
CA SER A 227 -2.37 -5.49 -13.53
C SER A 227 -1.14 -4.77 -14.11
N SER A 228 -1.06 -3.45 -13.90
CA SER A 228 0.07 -2.63 -14.32
C SER A 228 1.26 -2.66 -13.35
N ILE A 229 1.25 -3.48 -12.29
CA ILE A 229 2.23 -3.39 -11.19
C ILE A 229 3.68 -3.41 -11.63
N LEU A 230 4.04 -4.21 -12.65
CA LEU A 230 5.41 -4.31 -13.17
C LEU A 230 5.91 -3.04 -13.87
N HIS A 231 5.00 -2.13 -14.20
CA HIS A 231 5.29 -0.82 -14.75
C HIS A 231 5.25 0.29 -13.69
N GLY A 232 5.18 -0.10 -12.41
CA GLY A 232 5.23 0.82 -11.28
C GLY A 232 6.53 1.61 -11.23
N GLN A 233 6.46 2.77 -10.58
CA GLN A 233 7.62 3.62 -10.35
C GLN A 233 8.64 2.87 -9.50
N ARG A 234 9.92 3.03 -9.84
CA ARG A 234 11.02 2.51 -9.03
C ARG A 234 11.30 3.44 -7.85
N ASP A 235 11.86 2.86 -6.79
CA ASP A 235 12.35 3.62 -5.66
C ASP A 235 13.71 3.09 -5.25
N ASP A 236 14.72 3.91 -5.51
CA ASP A 236 16.10 3.63 -5.13
C ASP A 236 16.42 4.23 -3.74
N GLY A 237 15.40 4.73 -3.03
CA GLY A 237 15.53 5.29 -1.70
C GLY A 237 15.83 4.21 -0.66
N ASN A 238 16.79 4.49 0.23
CA ASN A 238 17.04 3.64 1.38
C ASN A 238 16.00 3.93 2.47
N HIS A 239 15.08 2.98 2.70
CA HIS A 239 14.08 3.08 3.76
C HIS A 239 14.50 2.30 4.99
N THR A 240 14.32 2.91 6.16
CA THR A 240 14.48 2.24 7.44
C THR A 240 13.12 1.83 7.99
N PHE A 241 13.07 0.68 8.68
CA PHE A 241 11.84 0.25 9.35
C PHE A 241 11.46 1.20 10.48
N ARG A 242 10.15 1.51 10.54
CA ARG A 242 9.55 2.43 11.50
C ARG A 242 8.50 1.69 12.32
N ARG A 243 8.31 2.17 13.54
CA ARG A 243 7.21 1.74 14.42
C ARG A 243 6.05 2.71 14.27
N GLY A 244 4.83 2.19 14.15
CA GLY A 244 3.61 2.97 14.27
C GLY A 244 3.05 2.95 15.69
N SER A 245 1.78 3.34 15.79
CA SER A 245 1.11 3.64 17.07
C SER A 245 0.86 2.41 17.93
N VAL A 246 0.70 1.21 17.36
CA VAL A 246 0.48 -0.01 18.14
C VAL A 246 1.71 -0.46 18.92
N PHE A 247 2.89 -0.06 18.48
CA PHE A 247 4.15 -0.27 19.19
C PHE A 247 4.53 0.91 20.10
N SER A 248 3.69 1.93 20.26
CA SER A 248 4.02 3.12 21.06
C SER A 248 4.25 2.81 22.54
N SER A 249 3.56 1.82 23.08
CA SER A 249 3.65 1.40 24.48
C SER A 249 4.71 0.34 24.74
N THR A 250 5.31 -0.25 23.70
CA THR A 250 6.36 -1.25 23.90
C THR A 250 7.71 -0.60 24.16
N ARG A 251 8.46 -1.18 25.11
CA ARG A 251 9.85 -0.83 25.40
C ARG A 251 10.84 -1.65 24.57
N ILE A 252 10.35 -2.57 23.75
CA ILE A 252 11.16 -3.44 22.91
C ILE A 252 11.75 -2.59 21.78
N ASP A 253 13.08 -2.60 21.64
CA ASP A 253 13.73 -2.05 20.46
C ASP A 253 13.57 -3.05 19.31
N LEU A 254 12.59 -2.78 18.43
CA LEU A 254 12.27 -3.64 17.29
C LEU A 254 13.42 -3.76 16.29
N LYS A 255 14.36 -2.81 16.24
CA LYS A 255 15.55 -2.93 15.39
C LYS A 255 16.57 -3.88 16.02
N GLU A 256 16.70 -3.85 17.34
CA GLU A 256 17.61 -4.71 18.07
C GLU A 256 17.21 -6.19 17.99
N VAL A 257 15.91 -6.51 18.07
CA VAL A 257 15.45 -7.92 18.08
C VAL A 257 15.80 -8.69 16.81
N TYR A 258 15.98 -8.00 15.68
CA TYR A 258 16.42 -8.59 14.42
C TYR A 258 17.94 -8.68 14.28
N GLN A 259 18.72 -8.16 15.22
CA GLN A 259 20.17 -8.34 15.22
C GLN A 259 20.54 -9.78 15.56
N ARG A 260 21.52 -10.33 14.84
CA ARG A 260 21.98 -11.71 15.01
C ARG A 260 22.41 -12.01 16.45
N ASP A 261 23.21 -11.14 17.05
CA ASP A 261 23.73 -11.35 18.41
C ASP A 261 22.60 -11.40 19.44
N TYR A 262 21.59 -10.54 19.27
CA TYR A 262 20.38 -10.56 20.07
C TYR A 262 19.64 -11.90 19.90
N GLN A 263 19.43 -12.35 18.66
CA GLN A 263 18.76 -13.63 18.36
C GLN A 263 19.52 -14.82 18.94
N ARG A 264 20.86 -14.84 18.84
CA ARG A 264 21.69 -15.90 19.40
C ARG A 264 21.52 -15.99 20.91
N LYS A 265 21.58 -14.84 21.61
CA LYS A 265 21.29 -14.78 23.05
C LYS A 265 19.87 -15.26 23.36
N ARG A 266 18.88 -14.82 22.58
CA ARG A 266 17.48 -15.20 22.79
C ARG A 266 17.23 -16.69 22.59
N LEU A 267 17.81 -17.30 21.55
CA LEU A 267 17.72 -18.74 21.32
C LEU A 267 18.45 -19.52 22.40
N PHE A 268 19.58 -19.02 22.91
CA PHE A 268 20.27 -19.64 24.05
C PHE A 268 19.36 -19.66 25.30
N ASP A 269 18.69 -18.55 25.61
CA ASP A 269 17.75 -18.47 26.74
C ASP A 269 16.57 -19.45 26.61
N ILE A 270 16.12 -19.72 25.38
CA ILE A 270 14.98 -20.63 25.10
C ILE A 270 15.42 -22.10 25.10
N LEU A 271 16.57 -22.41 24.47
CA LEU A 271 17.00 -23.78 24.19
C LEU A 271 18.04 -24.31 25.19
N GLY A 272 18.69 -23.44 25.96
CA GLY A 272 19.71 -23.80 26.95
C GLY A 272 21.00 -24.40 26.39
N ASN A 273 21.22 -24.37 25.06
CA ASN A 273 22.33 -25.05 24.41
C ASN A 273 22.95 -24.25 23.26
N GLN A 274 24.22 -23.88 23.43
CA GLN A 274 24.99 -23.15 22.43
C GLN A 274 25.17 -23.89 21.10
N LYS A 275 25.31 -25.22 21.10
CA LYS A 275 25.44 -25.99 19.86
C LYS A 275 24.20 -25.88 18.98
N LEU A 276 23.00 -25.88 19.58
CA LEU A 276 21.75 -25.67 18.83
C LEU A 276 21.64 -24.23 18.33
N VAL A 277 22.10 -23.26 19.13
CA VAL A 277 22.17 -21.85 18.70
C VAL A 277 23.09 -21.70 17.49
N ASP A 278 24.27 -22.33 17.50
CA ASP A 278 25.22 -22.29 16.39
C ASP A 278 24.71 -23.04 15.15
N GLU A 279 23.87 -24.07 15.34
CA GLU A 279 23.21 -24.79 14.25
C GLU A 279 22.10 -23.96 13.59
N TYR A 280 21.22 -23.34 14.37
CA TYR A 280 20.07 -22.59 13.84
C TYR A 280 20.43 -21.15 13.44
N VAL A 281 21.24 -20.46 14.23
CA VAL A 281 21.67 -19.07 14.00
C VAL A 281 23.20 -18.99 14.12
N PRO A 282 23.96 -19.52 13.15
CA PRO A 282 25.41 -19.42 13.11
C PRO A 282 25.88 -17.95 13.13
N GLU A 283 27.13 -17.74 13.57
CA GLU A 283 27.76 -16.41 13.63
C GLU A 283 27.83 -15.70 12.27
N THR A 284 27.79 -16.46 11.16
CA THR A 284 27.89 -15.96 9.78
C THR A 284 26.88 -16.64 8.85
N GLY A 285 26.67 -16.06 7.66
CA GLY A 285 25.73 -16.57 6.66
C GLY A 285 24.31 -16.00 6.78
N ASP A 286 23.35 -16.62 6.10
CA ASP A 286 21.96 -16.14 5.97
C ASP A 286 20.96 -16.88 6.87
N SER A 287 21.44 -17.67 7.83
CA SER A 287 20.58 -18.35 8.80
C SER A 287 20.37 -17.46 10.03
N TYR A 288 19.44 -16.53 9.92
CA TYR A 288 18.93 -15.67 10.99
C TYR A 288 17.57 -15.11 10.58
N LEU A 289 16.79 -14.62 11.53
CA LEU A 289 15.49 -14.01 11.28
C LEU A 289 15.66 -12.53 10.87
N THR A 290 14.90 -12.09 9.88
CA THR A 290 14.86 -10.70 9.40
C THR A 290 13.41 -10.23 9.29
N GLU A 291 13.22 -8.94 9.03
CA GLU A 291 11.94 -8.28 8.81
C GLU A 291 11.30 -8.72 7.49
N GLY A 292 10.50 -9.78 7.55
CA GLY A 292 9.72 -10.26 6.41
C GLY A 292 8.50 -9.39 6.17
N GLN A 293 8.52 -8.58 5.11
CA GLN A 293 7.36 -7.78 4.71
C GLN A 293 6.21 -8.71 4.27
N LEU A 294 5.03 -8.55 4.89
CA LEU A 294 3.80 -9.24 4.44
C LEU A 294 3.37 -8.69 3.08
N ILE A 295 3.30 -7.37 2.95
CA ILE A 295 3.12 -6.67 1.67
C ILE A 295 4.46 -6.06 1.28
N SER A 296 5.03 -6.48 0.14
CA SER A 296 6.31 -5.95 -0.33
C SER A 296 6.15 -4.54 -0.91
N GLU A 297 7.19 -3.70 -0.78
CA GLU A 297 7.23 -2.43 -1.51
C GLU A 297 7.14 -2.61 -3.04
N GLN A 298 7.53 -3.77 -3.55
CA GLN A 298 7.45 -4.09 -4.98
C GLN A 298 6.01 -4.35 -5.43
N ASP A 299 5.09 -4.58 -4.49
CA ASP A 299 3.65 -4.72 -4.74
C ASP A 299 2.92 -3.38 -4.75
N LEU A 300 3.67 -2.28 -4.54
CA LEU A 300 3.18 -0.91 -4.54
C LEU A 300 3.60 -0.19 -5.83
N PHE A 301 2.62 0.33 -6.57
CA PHE A 301 2.81 0.90 -7.90
C PHE A 301 3.49 2.27 -7.85
N TYR A 302 3.04 3.18 -6.98
CA TYR A 302 3.60 4.52 -6.90
C TYR A 302 4.79 4.56 -5.95
N LYS A 303 5.82 5.34 -6.29
CA LYS A 303 7.00 5.56 -5.45
C LYS A 303 6.61 6.02 -4.06
N VAL A 304 5.66 6.96 -3.99
CA VAL A 304 5.19 7.51 -2.72
C VAL A 304 4.53 6.48 -1.82
N GLN A 305 3.98 5.39 -2.37
CA GLN A 305 3.37 4.31 -1.57
C GLN A 305 4.43 3.46 -0.87
N LYS A 306 5.59 3.24 -1.50
CA LYS A 306 6.62 2.26 -1.10
C LYS A 306 7.10 2.38 0.36
N PRO A 307 7.33 3.59 0.92
CA PRO A 307 7.65 3.74 2.34
C PRO A 307 6.63 3.13 3.31
N SER A 308 5.38 2.86 2.87
CA SER A 308 4.33 2.20 3.67
C SER A 308 4.62 0.73 3.95
N ALA A 309 5.48 0.08 3.16
CA ALA A 309 5.89 -1.31 3.40
C ALA A 309 6.91 -1.45 4.54
N PHE A 310 7.53 -0.35 4.99
CA PHE A 310 8.60 -0.31 6.00
C PHE A 310 8.09 0.01 7.41
N PHE A 311 6.91 -0.48 7.75
CA PHE A 311 6.40 -0.46 9.12
C PHE A 311 6.51 -1.84 9.74
N TYR A 312 6.90 -1.93 11.01
CA TYR A 312 6.93 -3.22 11.72
C TYR A 312 5.54 -3.86 11.82
N GLU A 313 4.48 -3.06 11.71
CA GLU A 313 3.11 -3.53 11.59
C GLU A 313 2.86 -4.35 10.32
N ASN A 314 3.70 -4.20 9.30
CA ASN A 314 3.66 -4.97 8.06
C ASN A 314 4.79 -6.02 7.99
N THR A 315 5.45 -6.33 9.11
CA THR A 315 6.55 -7.31 9.11
C THR A 315 6.36 -8.45 10.11
N VAL A 316 6.95 -9.59 9.76
CA VAL A 316 7.03 -10.77 10.61
C VAL A 316 8.43 -11.35 10.58
N PRO A 317 8.88 -12.03 11.63
CA PRO A 317 10.15 -12.74 11.61
C PRO A 317 10.14 -13.86 10.57
N ILE A 318 11.09 -13.81 9.65
CA ILE A 318 11.28 -14.83 8.62
C ILE A 318 12.76 -15.14 8.50
N TRP A 319 13.12 -16.40 8.23
CA TRP A 319 14.50 -16.75 7.92
C TRP A 319 14.97 -15.97 6.69
N ARG A 320 16.11 -15.29 6.78
CA ARG A 320 16.62 -14.47 5.67
C ARG A 320 16.75 -15.27 4.38
N SER A 321 17.24 -16.51 4.45
CA SER A 321 17.31 -17.40 3.29
C SER A 321 15.96 -17.68 2.62
N ILE A 322 14.85 -17.65 3.37
CA ILE A 322 13.49 -17.76 2.84
C ILE A 322 13.03 -16.40 2.28
N ALA A 323 13.31 -15.32 2.99
CA ALA A 323 12.95 -13.95 2.60
C ALA A 323 13.52 -13.56 1.23
N THR A 324 14.83 -13.77 1.04
CA THR A 324 15.55 -13.47 -0.22
C THR A 324 15.44 -14.59 -1.25
N GLY A 325 14.75 -15.69 -0.91
CA GLY A 325 14.55 -16.84 -1.77
C GLY A 325 13.08 -16.98 -2.17
N ASN A 326 12.42 -18.01 -1.62
CA ASN A 326 11.07 -18.39 -2.02
C ASN A 326 10.03 -17.28 -1.78
N TRP A 327 10.21 -16.44 -0.76
CA TRP A 327 9.28 -15.35 -0.47
C TRP A 327 9.31 -14.28 -1.58
N GLU A 328 10.50 -13.83 -1.96
CA GLU A 328 10.68 -12.90 -3.08
C GLU A 328 10.17 -13.47 -4.41
N LEU A 329 10.47 -14.75 -4.68
CA LEU A 329 9.99 -15.45 -5.87
C LEU A 329 8.46 -15.53 -5.93
N SER A 330 7.80 -15.74 -4.79
CA SER A 330 6.34 -15.80 -4.70
C SER A 330 5.71 -14.44 -5.03
N GLY A 331 6.28 -13.35 -4.50
CA GLY A 331 5.85 -11.99 -4.86
C GLY A 331 6.05 -11.69 -6.35
N LYS A 332 7.20 -12.08 -6.91
CA LYS A 332 7.49 -11.92 -8.36
C LYS A 332 6.49 -12.69 -9.22
N PHE A 333 6.13 -13.92 -8.83
CA PHE A 333 5.13 -14.72 -9.52
C PHE A 333 3.77 -14.02 -9.56
N LEU A 334 3.31 -13.48 -8.42
CA LEU A 334 2.05 -12.73 -8.35
C LEU A 334 2.06 -11.50 -9.27
N ARG A 335 3.15 -10.72 -9.27
CA ARG A 335 3.27 -9.54 -10.14
C ARG A 335 3.26 -9.89 -11.63
N ASN A 336 3.93 -10.98 -12.01
CA ASN A 336 3.88 -11.49 -13.39
C ASN A 336 2.46 -11.96 -13.74
N LEU A 337 1.80 -12.69 -12.84
CA LEU A 337 0.42 -13.15 -13.06
C LEU A 337 -0.55 -11.97 -13.27
N ALA A 338 -0.39 -10.88 -12.53
CA ALA A 338 -1.20 -9.67 -12.69
C ALA A 338 -1.05 -9.07 -14.11
N LEU A 339 0.19 -9.07 -14.63
CA LEU A 339 0.49 -8.58 -15.97
C LEU A 339 -0.03 -9.54 -17.05
N ASP A 340 0.29 -10.82 -16.93
CA ASP A 340 -0.04 -11.86 -17.93
C ASP A 340 -1.55 -12.04 -18.10
N THR A 341 -2.31 -11.89 -17.01
CA THR A 341 -3.78 -11.97 -17.06
C THR A 341 -4.44 -10.66 -17.43
N GLY A 342 -3.73 -9.52 -17.35
CA GLY A 342 -4.31 -8.18 -17.46
C GLY A 342 -5.28 -7.83 -16.32
N ILE A 343 -5.38 -8.66 -15.27
CA ILE A 343 -6.34 -8.53 -14.18
C ILE A 343 -5.60 -8.18 -12.88
N GLY A 344 -6.01 -7.08 -12.25
CA GLY A 344 -5.59 -6.78 -10.87
C GLY A 344 -6.36 -7.64 -9.87
N PHE A 345 -5.71 -8.03 -8.77
CA PHE A 345 -6.32 -8.89 -7.77
C PHE A 345 -6.07 -8.39 -6.34
N LEU A 346 -7.00 -8.76 -5.46
CA LEU A 346 -6.82 -8.65 -4.02
C LEU A 346 -6.05 -9.88 -3.55
N TYR A 347 -4.89 -9.69 -2.91
CA TYR A 347 -4.17 -10.79 -2.27
C TYR A 347 -3.98 -10.53 -0.78
N TYR A 348 -3.88 -11.64 -0.06
CA TYR A 348 -3.69 -11.68 1.38
C TYR A 348 -2.36 -12.37 1.67
N SER A 349 -1.59 -11.79 2.58
CA SER A 349 -0.32 -12.32 3.04
C SER A 349 -0.31 -12.32 4.55
N GLY A 350 0.12 -13.40 5.17
CA GLY A 350 0.01 -13.57 6.61
C GLY A 350 0.87 -14.70 7.14
N VAL A 351 0.75 -14.92 8.43
CA VAL A 351 1.47 -15.98 9.15
C VAL A 351 0.55 -17.09 9.60
N ILE A 352 1.11 -18.28 9.76
CA ILE A 352 0.44 -19.44 10.30
C ILE A 352 1.30 -19.99 11.43
N ASP A 353 0.68 -20.16 12.60
CA ASP A 353 1.25 -20.78 13.78
C ASP A 353 2.53 -20.08 14.30
N THR A 354 3.24 -20.74 15.22
CA THR A 354 4.49 -20.30 15.82
C THR A 354 5.59 -21.28 15.47
N LEU A 355 6.77 -20.77 15.10
CA LEU A 355 7.94 -21.60 14.87
C LEU A 355 8.30 -22.36 16.15
N GLU A 356 8.43 -23.68 16.05
CA GLU A 356 8.93 -24.52 17.13
C GLU A 356 10.26 -25.18 16.72
N LEU A 357 11.27 -25.10 17.57
CA LEU A 357 12.56 -25.79 17.39
C LEU A 357 12.75 -26.83 18.50
N LEU A 358 13.54 -27.86 18.22
CA LEU A 358 13.85 -28.91 19.19
C LEU A 358 14.93 -28.44 20.17
N ASP A 359 14.74 -28.71 21.46
CA ASP A 359 15.78 -28.61 22.49
C ASP A 359 16.71 -29.84 22.49
N GLN A 360 17.67 -29.90 23.44
CA GLN A 360 18.62 -31.02 23.54
C GLN A 360 17.92 -32.36 23.80
N GLU A 361 16.80 -32.33 24.50
CA GLU A 361 15.99 -33.49 24.87
C GLU A 361 14.99 -33.88 23.78
N GLY A 362 14.93 -33.14 22.67
CA GLY A 362 14.02 -33.38 21.55
C GLY A 362 12.59 -32.87 21.78
N ASN A 363 12.37 -32.01 22.77
CA ASN A 363 11.08 -31.35 22.98
C ASN A 363 10.97 -30.11 22.09
N LYS A 364 9.76 -29.86 21.60
CA LYS A 364 9.46 -28.65 20.84
C LYS A 364 9.38 -27.42 21.75
N LYS A 365 10.11 -26.37 21.42
CA LYS A 365 10.10 -25.07 22.09
C LYS A 365 9.65 -23.99 21.12
N PRO A 366 8.60 -23.20 21.47
CA PRO A 366 8.19 -22.08 20.64
C PRO A 366 9.28 -21.01 20.63
N ILE A 367 9.57 -20.47 19.45
CA ILE A 367 10.55 -19.42 19.23
C ILE A 367 9.87 -18.06 19.18
N PHE A 368 10.53 -17.07 19.78
CA PHE A 368 10.05 -15.70 19.85
C PHE A 368 11.20 -14.75 20.07
N LEU A 369 11.18 -13.62 19.34
CA LEU A 369 12.24 -12.64 19.33
C LEU A 369 12.19 -11.70 20.54
N ALA A 370 11.06 -11.46 21.18
CA ALA A 370 11.03 -10.66 22.40
C ALA A 370 9.84 -11.02 23.30
N GLN A 371 9.78 -10.46 24.50
CA GLN A 371 8.69 -10.68 25.44
C GLN A 371 8.24 -9.34 26.03
N LYS A 372 6.92 -9.16 26.15
CA LYS A 372 6.29 -8.04 26.85
C LYS A 372 6.72 -8.05 28.33
N GLN A 373 7.11 -6.90 28.86
CA GLN A 373 7.63 -6.78 30.24
C GLN A 373 6.53 -6.71 31.32
N ASP A 374 5.26 -6.90 30.96
CA ASP A 374 4.08 -6.58 31.76
C ASP A 374 3.69 -7.69 32.77
N GLY A 375 4.53 -8.70 33.00
CA GLY A 375 4.20 -9.86 33.84
C GLY A 375 3.15 -10.83 33.25
N THR A 376 2.59 -10.51 32.07
CA THR A 376 1.83 -11.43 31.23
C THR A 376 2.76 -11.95 30.14
N TYR A 377 3.01 -13.26 30.14
CA TYR A 377 3.84 -13.91 29.11
C TYR A 377 3.26 -13.61 27.72
N THR A 378 3.86 -12.66 27.02
CA THR A 378 3.43 -12.36 25.65
C THR A 378 4.64 -12.13 24.79
N ASN A 379 4.74 -12.93 23.75
CA ASN A 379 5.95 -13.12 22.96
C ASN A 379 5.81 -12.33 21.66
N CYS A 380 6.78 -11.48 21.31
CA CYS A 380 6.98 -11.01 19.93
C CYS A 380 7.43 -12.21 19.11
N ARG A 381 6.50 -12.77 18.35
CA ARG A 381 6.69 -13.99 17.58
C ARG A 381 7.10 -13.71 16.14
#